data_AF-A0A7V8Z1V0-F1
#
_entry.id   AF-A0A7V8Z1V0-F1
#
_cell.length_a   1.000
_cell.length_b   1.000
_cell.length_c   1.000
_cell.angle_alpha   90.00
_cell.angle_beta   90.00
_cell.angle_gamma   90.00
#
_symmetry.space_group_name_H-M   'P 1'
#
loop_
_entity.id
_entity.type
_entity.pdbx_description
1 polymer ?
#
loop_
_entity_poly.entity_id
_entity_poly.type
_entity_poly.pdbx_seq_one_letter_code
_entity_poly.pdbx_strand_id
1 'polypeptide(L)'
;MSQEHKEALAQGRRESRAIRAYLGALGERRPGRPVSAESLERRLGDVETKLGGETNPLRRVGLIQSRIDLKDRLSKAQDASNIAELEDNFVDHVAGYSERRGVSYDAWREAGVPAKVLKKAGLSRKS
;
A
#
# COMPACT_ATOMS: atom_id res chain seq x y z
N MET A 1 -16.12 24.00 -25.50
CA MET A 1 -15.26 23.16 -24.62
C MET A 1 -14.15 22.55 -25.46
N SER A 2 -12.92 23.08 -25.38
CA SER A 2 -11.77 22.58 -26.15
C SER A 2 -11.31 21.20 -25.64
N GLN A 3 -10.66 20.42 -26.51
CA GLN A 3 -10.07 19.12 -26.18
C GLN A 3 -9.02 19.24 -25.06
N GLU A 4 -8.19 20.28 -25.14
CA GLU A 4 -7.17 20.63 -24.15
C GLU A 4 -7.75 20.83 -22.73
N HIS A 5 -8.93 21.46 -22.64
CA HIS A 5 -9.61 21.66 -21.36
C HIS A 5 -10.17 20.35 -20.78
N LYS A 6 -10.65 19.44 -21.63
CA LYS A 6 -11.13 18.10 -21.20
C LYS A 6 -9.96 17.25 -20.70
N GLU A 7 -8.81 17.33 -21.34
CA GLU A 7 -7.59 16.61 -20.96
C GLU A 7 -7.03 17.12 -19.62
N ALA A 8 -6.96 18.44 -19.43
CA ALA A 8 -6.55 19.05 -18.16
C ALA A 8 -7.45 18.63 -16.97
N LEU A 9 -8.77 18.58 -17.18
CA LEU A 9 -9.72 18.09 -16.17
C LEU A 9 -9.56 16.59 -15.89
N ALA A 10 -9.30 15.79 -16.93
CA ALA A 10 -9.05 14.36 -16.77
C ALA A 10 -7.77 14.11 -15.97
N GLN A 11 -6.70 14.84 -16.27
CA GLN A 11 -5.43 14.78 -15.55
C GLN A 11 -5.60 15.15 -14.08
N GLY A 12 -6.23 16.29 -13.78
CA GLY A 12 -6.46 16.72 -12.39
C GLY A 12 -7.27 15.71 -11.57
N ARG A 13 -8.21 15.00 -12.18
CA ARG A 13 -8.99 13.93 -11.51
C ARG A 13 -8.13 12.69 -11.20
N ARG A 14 -7.26 12.27 -12.11
CA ARG A 14 -6.37 11.12 -11.91
C ARG A 14 -5.41 11.38 -10.75
N GLU A 15 -4.75 12.54 -10.78
CA GLU A 15 -3.81 12.92 -9.73
C GLU A 15 -4.48 13.05 -8.37
N SER A 16 -5.63 13.74 -8.28
CA SER A 16 -6.35 13.90 -7.03
C SER A 16 -6.81 12.56 -6.45
N ARG A 17 -7.17 11.59 -7.30
CA ARG A 17 -7.57 10.25 -6.89
C ARG A 17 -6.39 9.48 -6.28
N ALA A 18 -5.25 9.44 -6.98
CA ALA A 18 -4.05 8.76 -6.51
C ALA A 18 -3.56 9.35 -5.18
N ILE A 19 -3.49 10.68 -5.10
CA ILE A 19 -3.05 11.39 -3.90
C ILE A 19 -3.97 11.10 -2.71
N ARG A 20 -5.29 11.22 -2.89
CA ARG A 20 -6.25 10.97 -1.80
C ARG A 20 -6.19 9.52 -1.31
N ALA A 21 -6.05 8.56 -2.21
CA ALA A 21 -6.00 7.15 -1.86
C ALA A 21 -4.77 6.84 -0.97
N TYR A 22 -3.59 7.34 -1.34
CA TYR A 22 -2.38 7.16 -0.54
C TYR A 22 -2.45 7.86 0.83
N LEU A 23 -2.91 9.11 0.88
CA LEU A 23 -3.05 9.85 2.14
C LEU A 23 -4.06 9.17 3.09
N GLY A 24 -5.17 8.65 2.55
CA GLY A 24 -6.14 7.89 3.34
C GLY A 24 -5.50 6.65 3.98
N ALA A 25 -4.76 5.87 3.18
CA ALA A 25 -4.12 4.66 3.67
C ALA A 25 -2.94 4.93 4.64
N LEU A 26 -2.30 6.09 4.57
CA LEU A 26 -1.28 6.51 5.55
C LEU A 26 -1.87 6.76 6.94
N GLY A 27 -3.08 7.32 7.02
CA GLY A 27 -3.77 7.60 8.29
C GLY A 27 -4.11 6.35 9.11
N GLU A 28 -4.17 5.18 8.47
CA GLU A 28 -4.60 3.91 9.07
C GLU A 28 -3.42 3.04 9.56
N ARG A 29 -2.16 3.43 9.29
CA ARG A 29 -1.00 2.54 9.47
C ARG A 29 -0.42 2.47 10.89
N ARG A 30 -0.03 1.24 11.29
CA ARG A 30 0.96 0.93 12.34
C ARG A 30 2.29 0.45 11.72
N PRO A 31 3.46 0.79 12.29
CA PRO A 31 4.76 0.43 11.72
C PRO A 31 5.07 -1.08 11.83
N GLY A 32 5.54 -1.70 10.75
CA GLY A 32 6.03 -3.09 10.71
C GLY A 32 6.69 -3.43 9.37
N ARG A 33 7.73 -4.28 9.38
CA ARG A 33 8.41 -4.76 8.16
C ARG A 33 7.54 -5.82 7.47
N PRO A 34 7.23 -5.70 6.17
CA PRO A 34 6.38 -6.68 5.51
C PRO A 34 7.09 -8.05 5.41
N VAL A 35 6.36 -9.10 5.79
CA VAL A 35 6.66 -10.49 5.43
C VAL A 35 6.14 -10.69 4.00
N SER A 36 6.86 -11.37 3.10
CA SER A 36 6.40 -11.52 1.71
C SER A 36 5.13 -12.38 1.64
N ALA A 37 4.08 -11.84 1.01
CA ALA A 37 2.78 -12.51 0.86
C ALA A 37 2.91 -13.88 0.18
N GLU A 38 3.72 -13.96 -0.87
CA GLU A 38 4.00 -15.19 -1.61
C GLU A 38 4.58 -16.32 -0.71
N SER A 39 5.47 -15.98 0.23
CA SER A 39 6.00 -16.97 1.16
C SER A 39 4.96 -17.44 2.18
N LEU A 40 4.04 -16.56 2.58
CA LEU A 40 2.93 -16.90 3.47
C LEU A 40 1.89 -17.78 2.76
N GLU A 41 1.59 -17.52 1.50
CA GLU A 41 0.69 -18.33 0.66
C GLU A 41 1.24 -19.74 0.46
N ARG A 42 2.53 -19.89 0.14
CA ARG A 42 3.17 -21.22 0.06
C ARG A 42 3.05 -22.00 1.37
N ARG A 43 3.35 -21.36 2.50
CA ARG A 43 3.25 -21.99 3.83
C ARG A 43 1.80 -22.33 4.20
N LEU A 44 0.84 -21.52 3.78
CA LEU A 44 -0.59 -21.78 3.98
C LEU A 44 -1.01 -23.03 3.20
N GLY A 45 -0.59 -23.15 1.93
CA GLY A 45 -0.82 -24.34 1.11
C GLY A 45 -0.27 -25.61 1.78
N ASP A 46 0.97 -25.57 2.27
CA ASP A 46 1.57 -26.71 2.98
C ASP A 46 0.78 -27.14 4.23
N VAL A 47 0.27 -26.17 4.99
CA VAL A 47 -0.55 -26.43 6.19
C VAL A 47 -1.92 -27.00 5.81
N GLU A 48 -2.53 -26.52 4.74
CA GLU A 48 -3.82 -27.03 4.24
C GLU A 48 -3.68 -28.46 3.72
N THR A 49 -2.60 -28.78 3.00
CA THR A 49 -2.29 -30.17 2.60
C THR A 49 -2.11 -31.08 3.82
N LYS A 50 -1.34 -30.65 4.83
CA LYS A 50 -1.16 -31.42 6.08
C LYS A 50 -2.48 -31.64 6.82
N LEU A 51 -3.35 -30.63 6.86
CA LEU A 51 -4.69 -30.74 7.46
C LEU A 51 -5.59 -31.78 6.76
N GLY A 52 -5.44 -31.95 5.44
CA GLY A 52 -6.20 -32.94 4.68
C GLY A 52 -5.91 -34.38 5.08
N GLY A 53 -4.68 -34.67 5.52
CA GLY A 53 -4.24 -36.01 5.91
C GLY A 53 -4.12 -36.26 7.43
N GLU A 54 -4.28 -35.23 8.27
CA GLU A 54 -4.06 -35.38 9.72
C GLU A 54 -5.25 -36.02 10.43
N THR A 55 -5.00 -37.21 10.98
CA THR A 55 -5.98 -38.05 11.71
C THR A 55 -5.89 -37.87 13.22
N ASN A 56 -4.77 -37.35 13.76
CA ASN A 56 -4.64 -37.10 15.19
C ASN A 56 -5.36 -35.79 15.56
N PRO A 57 -6.33 -35.82 16.50
CA PRO A 57 -7.16 -34.66 16.82
C PRO A 57 -6.37 -33.49 17.43
N LEU A 58 -5.36 -33.76 18.27
CA LEU A 58 -4.55 -32.70 18.88
C LEU A 58 -3.62 -32.04 17.85
N ARG A 59 -3.01 -32.84 16.96
CA ARG A 59 -2.18 -32.28 15.87
C ARG A 59 -3.02 -31.46 14.90
N ARG A 60 -4.24 -31.91 14.61
CA ARG A 60 -5.21 -31.18 13.77
C ARG A 60 -5.52 -29.79 14.34
N VAL A 61 -5.72 -29.66 15.65
CA VAL A 61 -5.92 -28.35 16.30
C VAL A 61 -4.71 -27.43 16.10
N GLY A 62 -3.48 -27.94 16.29
CA GLY A 62 -2.26 -27.14 16.07
C GLY A 62 -2.09 -26.66 14.62
N LEU A 63 -2.43 -27.49 13.65
CA LEU A 63 -2.44 -27.11 12.24
C LEU A 63 -3.54 -26.08 11.91
N ILE A 64 -4.72 -26.19 12.54
CA ILE A 64 -5.80 -25.18 12.41
C ILE A 64 -5.33 -23.83 12.96
N GLN A 65 -4.67 -23.78 14.12
CA GLN A 65 -4.11 -22.54 14.66
C GLN A 65 -3.08 -21.94 13.71
N SER A 66 -2.17 -22.78 13.19
CA SER A 66 -1.16 -22.34 12.21
C SER A 66 -1.81 -21.73 10.96
N ARG A 67 -2.92 -22.31 10.48
CA ARG A 67 -3.70 -21.78 9.35
C ARG A 67 -4.30 -20.42 9.67
N ILE A 68 -4.85 -20.22 10.87
CA ILE A 68 -5.42 -18.93 11.32
C ILE A 68 -4.31 -17.87 11.35
N ASP A 69 -3.19 -18.16 12.01
CA ASP A 69 -2.07 -17.22 12.13
C ASP A 69 -1.50 -16.82 10.76
N LEU A 70 -1.41 -17.77 9.82
CA LEU A 70 -0.93 -17.51 8.46
C LEU A 70 -1.91 -16.65 7.68
N LYS A 71 -3.21 -16.86 7.80
CA LYS A 71 -4.24 -16.03 7.16
C LYS A 71 -4.22 -14.60 7.69
N ASP A 72 -4.08 -14.42 9.00
CA ASP A 72 -3.97 -13.09 9.61
C ASP A 72 -2.72 -12.33 9.14
N ARG A 73 -1.59 -13.04 9.02
CA ARG A 73 -0.35 -12.46 8.49
C ARG A 73 -0.48 -12.12 7.01
N LEU A 74 -1.17 -12.96 6.24
CA LEU A 74 -1.37 -12.73 4.81
C LEU A 74 -2.25 -11.50 4.58
N SER A 75 -3.35 -11.37 5.32
CA SER A 75 -4.21 -10.18 5.28
C SER A 75 -3.40 -8.90 5.55
N LYS A 76 -2.57 -8.89 6.60
CA LYS A 76 -1.69 -7.75 6.91
C LYS A 76 -0.65 -7.48 5.81
N ALA A 77 -0.14 -8.54 5.16
CA ALA A 77 0.83 -8.40 4.08
C ALA A 77 0.19 -7.83 2.80
N GLN A 78 -1.06 -8.20 2.50
CA GLN A 78 -1.86 -7.66 1.40
C GLN A 78 -2.21 -6.19 1.62
N ASP A 79 -2.58 -5.80 2.84
CA ASP A 79 -2.76 -4.39 3.19
C ASP A 79 -1.46 -3.60 2.98
N ALA A 80 -0.32 -4.22 3.31
CA ALA A 80 0.99 -3.60 3.12
C ALA A 80 1.36 -3.44 1.63
N SER A 81 1.06 -4.43 0.77
CA SER A 81 1.32 -4.35 -0.68
C SER A 81 0.40 -3.34 -1.36
N ASN A 82 -0.89 -3.32 -1.02
CA ASN A 82 -1.83 -2.31 -1.52
C ASN A 82 -1.30 -0.89 -1.25
N ILE A 83 -0.72 -0.65 -0.08
CA ILE A 83 -0.14 0.66 0.23
C ILE A 83 1.14 0.95 -0.56
N ALA A 84 1.94 -0.05 -0.90
CA ALA A 84 3.10 0.14 -1.77
C ALA A 84 2.64 0.54 -3.19
N GLU A 85 1.60 -0.10 -3.71
CA GLU A 85 0.99 0.27 -5.00
C GLU A 85 0.40 1.69 -4.96
N LEU A 86 -0.25 2.07 -3.84
CA LEU A 86 -0.73 3.44 -3.63
C LEU A 86 0.42 4.44 -3.52
N GLU A 87 1.55 4.06 -2.91
CA GLU A 87 2.76 4.89 -2.82
C GLU A 87 3.34 5.16 -4.21
N ASP A 88 3.46 4.13 -5.05
CA ASP A 88 4.00 4.28 -6.41
C ASP A 88 3.10 5.18 -7.26
N ASN A 89 1.78 4.96 -7.23
CA ASN A 89 0.81 5.84 -7.90
C ASN A 89 0.84 7.28 -7.35
N PHE A 90 1.08 7.46 -6.05
CA PHE A 90 1.27 8.78 -5.46
C PHE A 90 2.53 9.46 -6.00
N VAL A 91 3.64 8.73 -6.03
CA VAL A 91 4.94 9.21 -6.52
C VAL A 91 4.85 9.69 -7.97
N ASP A 92 4.14 8.96 -8.82
CA ASP A 92 3.95 9.30 -10.24
C ASP A 92 3.19 10.62 -10.47
N HIS A 93 2.34 11.02 -9.52
CA HIS A 93 1.40 12.13 -9.71
C HIS A 93 1.68 13.35 -8.83
N VAL A 94 2.32 13.18 -7.68
CA VAL A 94 2.44 14.24 -6.67
C VAL A 94 3.28 15.43 -7.14
N ALA A 95 4.32 15.20 -7.96
CA ALA A 95 5.17 16.28 -8.47
C ALA A 95 4.37 17.25 -9.37
N GLY A 96 3.70 16.71 -10.39
CA GLY A 96 2.87 17.51 -11.30
C GLY A 96 1.69 18.17 -10.59
N TYR A 97 1.08 17.50 -9.61
CA TYR A 97 0.03 18.12 -8.79
C TYR A 97 0.59 19.30 -7.98
N SER A 98 1.75 19.12 -7.34
CA SER A 98 2.37 20.13 -6.48
C SER A 98 2.71 21.39 -7.26
N GLU A 99 3.31 21.24 -8.44
CA GLU A 99 3.66 22.36 -9.32
C GLU A 99 2.42 23.15 -9.74
N ARG A 100 1.36 22.46 -10.19
CA ARG A 100 0.13 23.14 -10.65
C ARG A 100 -0.70 23.76 -9.54
N ARG A 101 -0.57 23.27 -8.31
CA ARG A 101 -1.37 23.70 -7.16
C ARG A 101 -0.58 24.56 -6.18
N GLY A 102 0.72 24.77 -6.40
CA GLY A 102 1.60 25.51 -5.49
C GLY A 102 1.76 24.84 -4.13
N VAL A 103 1.76 23.51 -4.07
CA VAL A 103 1.91 22.76 -2.81
C VAL A 103 3.39 22.51 -2.52
N SER A 104 3.87 22.98 -1.37
CA SER A 104 5.28 22.85 -0.98
C SER A 104 5.61 21.46 -0.44
N TYR A 105 6.90 21.12 -0.44
CA TYR A 105 7.44 19.93 0.22
C TYR A 105 7.01 19.85 1.71
N ASP A 106 7.07 20.98 2.41
CA ASP A 106 6.75 21.04 3.85
C ASP A 106 5.26 20.73 4.11
N ALA A 107 4.35 21.18 3.23
CA ALA A 107 2.93 20.84 3.33
C ALA A 107 2.69 19.32 3.27
N TRP A 108 3.39 18.60 2.39
CA TRP A 108 3.31 17.14 2.33
C TRP A 108 3.90 16.44 3.57
N ARG A 109 4.97 17.00 4.13
CA ARG A 109 5.58 16.49 5.36
C ARG A 109 4.63 16.65 6.55
N GLU A 110 3.97 17.80 6.67
CA GLU A 110 2.95 18.04 7.69
C GLU A 110 1.72 17.13 7.50
N ALA A 111 1.35 16.82 6.26
CA ALA A 111 0.31 15.83 5.94
C ALA A 111 0.71 14.37 6.23
N GLY A 112 1.92 14.12 6.76
CA GLY A 112 2.39 12.80 7.18
C GLY A 112 3.10 12.00 6.09
N VAL A 113 3.30 12.55 4.89
CA VAL A 113 4.02 11.86 3.81
C VAL A 113 5.50 11.72 4.17
N PRO A 114 6.08 10.50 4.17
CA PRO A 114 7.49 10.32 4.52
C PRO A 114 8.45 11.02 3.55
N ALA A 115 9.54 11.61 4.06
CA ALA A 115 10.55 12.29 3.24
C ALA A 115 11.14 11.39 2.13
N LYS A 116 11.28 10.08 2.38
CA LYS A 116 11.74 9.10 1.39
C LYS A 116 10.80 9.01 0.17
N VAL A 117 9.50 9.17 0.38
CA VAL A 117 8.48 9.07 -0.68
C VAL A 117 8.48 10.35 -1.51
N LEU A 118 8.56 11.51 -0.86
CA LEU A 118 8.74 12.79 -1.55
C LEU A 118 10.01 12.83 -2.39
N LYS A 119 11.12 12.29 -1.84
CA LYS A 119 12.37 12.15 -2.59
C LYS A 119 12.23 11.25 -3.81
N LYS A 120 11.50 10.12 -3.71
CA LYS A 120 11.20 9.25 -4.88
C LYS A 120 10.43 10.02 -5.96
N ALA A 121 9.53 10.90 -5.56
CA ALA A 121 8.77 11.78 -6.46
C ALA A 121 9.56 12.99 -6.98
N GLY A 122 10.86 13.09 -6.68
CA GLY A 122 11.69 14.23 -7.10
C GLY A 122 11.40 15.54 -6.34
N LEU A 123 10.54 15.53 -5.32
CA LEU A 123 10.26 16.69 -4.48
C LEU A 123 11.36 16.86 -3.43
N SER A 124 11.91 18.07 -3.33
CA SER A 124 12.97 18.40 -2.37
C SER A 124 12.57 19.58 -1.49
N ARG A 125 13.24 19.72 -0.33
CA ARG A 125 13.02 20.83 0.60
C ARG A 125 13.36 22.22 0.04
N LYS A 126 14.05 22.28 -1.11
CA LYS A 126 14.44 23.52 -1.80
C LYS A 126 13.67 23.76 -3.10
N SER A 127 12.70 22.90 -3.42
CA SER A 127 11.86 22.97 -4.61
C SER A 127 10.75 23.99 -4.43
#